data_AF-A0A1F2S622-F1
#
_entry.id   AF-A0A1F2S622-F1
#
_cell.length_a   1.000
_cell.length_b   1.000
_cell.length_c   1.000
_cell.angle_alpha   90.00
_cell.angle_beta   90.00
_cell.angle_gamma   90.00
#
_symmetry.space_group_name_H-M   'P 1'
#
loop_
_entity.id
_entity.type
_entity.pdbx_description
1 polymer ?
#
loop_
_entity_poly.entity_id
_entity_poly.type
_entity_poly.pdbx_seq_one_letter_code
_entity_poly.pdbx_strand_id
1 'polypeptide(L)'
;MDGRFTIPTLLPGTYTVRAELQGFQTTTQQGLVLAVGQEVTLNLTMQLAGVQENVTVTAEAPLVEATASRIGVNITSQDIDSLPAFNRSQFSLMQTIPGLVPALQPGAFEGGQYSANGQATTSNLFLVDGQFNNDSRLGGSQGTQARISLDSMAEYQVQTHQYGAEYGGSTGVVVNTVSRSGTNNVYGRVFEYYQGNALQKTDYFLKKAGEENPDSSSHVFGGHVGGPIVENRLFYFGNVEYTHQKQAANLNFPADAAPLATSYSSYTKFTGPNTYLRFDYQASTNHRIKFSWLREAILTENDELEADLATVDASRHENDAGDIVLNFTLTSVLNNRATNEVRVGRVQESLRQGPRVVFDNDWAFIGFGQLDPLTLGPQNSHPDYLAGNRNTYAQNEVRDRGVRRRQEPEARLRRLPARQRARVRVERERGYLAGARRRHGVPRLLRLSDQRDDWVRRQRRRHQQRPPRARRSRPDAADRLEDRLAGNGGA
;
A
#
# COMPACT_ATOMS: atom_id res chain seq x y z
N MET A 1 33.05 -15.64 34.01
CA MET A 1 32.54 -15.06 32.75
C MET A 1 32.21 -16.23 31.84
N ASP A 2 30.95 -16.43 31.48
CA ASP A 2 30.48 -17.70 30.89
C ASP A 2 30.75 -17.85 29.38
N GLY A 3 31.76 -17.17 28.83
CA GLY A 3 32.17 -17.28 27.42
C GLY A 3 31.10 -16.95 26.37
N ARG A 4 29.92 -16.47 26.78
CA ARG A 4 28.76 -16.25 25.91
C ARG A 4 28.76 -14.84 25.33
N PHE A 5 28.61 -14.78 24.02
CA PHE A 5 28.45 -13.54 23.25
C PHE A 5 27.15 -13.61 22.45
N THR A 6 26.49 -12.47 22.29
CA THR A 6 25.31 -12.32 21.45
C THR A 6 25.56 -11.19 20.46
N ILE A 7 25.35 -11.45 19.18
CA ILE A 7 25.42 -10.45 18.11
C ILE A 7 24.01 -10.33 17.51
N PRO A 8 23.18 -9.41 18.03
CA PRO A 8 21.81 -9.28 17.56
C PRO A 8 21.74 -8.45 16.28
N THR A 9 20.58 -8.47 15.63
CA THR A 9 20.22 -7.54 14.52
C THR A 9 21.17 -7.58 13.31
N LEU A 10 21.76 -8.74 13.04
CA LEU A 10 22.45 -8.99 11.79
C LEU A 10 21.45 -8.93 10.63
N LEU A 11 21.90 -8.45 9.47
CA LEU A 11 21.09 -8.56 8.26
C LEU A 11 21.06 -10.02 7.80
N PRO A 12 20.07 -10.44 7.02
CA PRO A 12 20.15 -11.73 6.35
C PRO A 12 21.33 -11.76 5.39
N GLY A 13 22.04 -12.89 5.35
CA GLY A 13 23.19 -13.06 4.48
C GLY A 13 24.17 -14.13 4.97
N THR A 14 25.28 -14.25 4.24
CA THR A 14 26.36 -15.19 4.59
C THR A 14 27.43 -14.47 5.41
N TYR A 15 27.74 -15.04 6.58
CA TYR A 15 28.69 -14.50 7.54
C TYR A 15 29.89 -15.43 7.74
N THR A 16 31.02 -14.80 8.05
CA THR A 16 32.20 -15.48 8.62
C THR A 16 32.32 -15.04 10.07
N VAL A 17 32.31 -15.99 10.99
CA VAL A 17 32.48 -15.76 12.43
C VAL A 17 33.90 -16.12 12.83
N ARG A 18 34.61 -15.18 13.44
CA ARG A 18 35.99 -15.34 13.90
C ARG A 18 36.07 -15.07 15.39
N ALA A 19 36.60 -16.02 16.16
CA ALA A 19 36.82 -15.89 17.59
C ALA A 19 38.32 -15.86 17.91
N GLU A 20 38.73 -14.86 18.68
CA GLU A 20 40.12 -14.63 19.09
C GLU A 20 40.21 -14.44 20.60
N LEU A 21 41.17 -15.13 21.22
CA LEU A 21 41.44 -15.03 22.65
C LEU A 21 42.93 -15.30 22.89
N GLN A 22 43.58 -14.45 23.68
CA GLN A 22 45.00 -14.61 24.00
C GLN A 22 45.25 -15.97 24.69
N GLY A 23 46.26 -16.70 24.22
CA GLY A 23 46.58 -18.05 24.71
C GLY A 23 45.80 -19.18 24.02
N PHE A 24 44.92 -18.86 23.06
CA PHE A 24 44.17 -19.82 22.25
C PHE A 24 44.42 -19.59 20.76
N GLN A 25 44.29 -20.65 19.96
CA GLN A 25 44.29 -20.55 18.50
C GLN A 25 43.01 -19.83 18.02
N THR A 26 43.12 -19.07 16.94
CA THR A 26 41.97 -18.42 16.32
C THR A 26 41.06 -19.49 15.69
N THR A 27 39.78 -19.48 16.06
CA THR A 27 38.78 -20.34 15.43
C THR A 27 37.97 -19.51 14.44
N THR A 28 37.90 -19.95 13.17
CA THR A 28 37.11 -19.29 12.13
C THR A 28 36.06 -20.26 11.56
N GLN A 29 34.80 -19.85 11.61
CA GLN A 29 33.67 -20.50 10.96
C GLN A 29 33.25 -19.67 9.76
N GLN A 30 33.35 -20.24 8.55
CA GLN A 30 32.95 -19.59 7.30
C GLN A 30 31.60 -20.13 6.81
N GLY A 31 30.94 -19.38 5.92
CA GLY A 31 29.74 -19.86 5.23
C GLY A 31 28.47 -19.89 6.08
N LEU A 32 28.43 -19.22 7.23
CA LEU A 32 27.24 -19.20 8.08
C LEU A 32 26.12 -18.41 7.40
N VAL A 33 25.14 -19.09 6.82
CA VAL A 33 23.94 -18.46 6.26
C VAL A 33 22.96 -18.13 7.38
N LEU A 34 22.61 -16.85 7.51
CA LEU A 34 21.63 -16.36 8.48
C LEU A 34 20.40 -15.82 7.75
N ALA A 35 19.23 -16.40 8.02
CA ALA A 35 17.95 -15.96 7.48
C ALA A 35 17.25 -14.92 8.38
N VAL A 36 16.22 -14.24 7.85
CA VAL A 36 15.43 -13.26 8.62
C VAL A 36 14.79 -13.89 9.84
N GLY A 37 15.01 -13.25 10.99
CA GLY A 37 14.44 -13.63 12.27
C GLY A 37 15.03 -14.91 12.86
N GLN A 38 15.97 -15.57 12.18
CA GLN A 38 16.65 -16.77 12.66
C GLN A 38 17.59 -16.42 13.82
N GLU A 39 17.46 -17.15 14.93
CA GLU A 39 18.44 -17.17 16.00
C GLU A 39 19.35 -18.38 15.84
N VAL A 40 20.66 -18.14 15.77
CA VAL A 40 21.65 -19.21 15.63
C VAL A 40 22.57 -19.21 16.83
N THR A 41 22.58 -20.33 17.58
CA THR A 41 23.57 -20.57 18.62
C THR A 41 24.76 -21.32 18.03
N LEU A 42 25.89 -20.64 17.93
CA LEU A 42 27.15 -21.21 17.45
C LEU A 42 28.05 -21.55 18.64
N ASN A 43 28.33 -22.83 18.85
CA ASN A 43 29.29 -23.29 19.86
C ASN A 43 30.69 -23.36 19.23
N LEU A 44 31.54 -22.38 19.53
CA LEU A 44 32.93 -22.34 19.07
C LEU A 44 33.86 -22.89 20.16
N THR A 45 34.52 -24.02 19.88
CA THR A 45 35.58 -24.55 20.75
C THR A 45 36.93 -24.00 20.27
N MET A 46 37.67 -23.32 21.15
CA MET A 46 39.00 -22.81 20.86
C MET A 46 40.06 -23.74 21.44
N GLN A 47 41.06 -24.10 20.65
CA GLN A 47 42.19 -24.93 21.11
C GLN A 47 43.24 -24.04 21.79
N LEU A 48 43.95 -24.58 22.78
CA LEU A 48 45.08 -23.86 23.39
C LEU A 48 46.14 -23.55 22.32
N ALA A 49 46.76 -22.38 22.38
CA ALA A 49 47.79 -21.99 21.43
C ALA A 49 49.07 -22.83 21.59
N GLY A 50 49.19 -23.91 20.80
CA GLY A 50 50.47 -24.48 20.37
C GLY A 50 51.03 -23.71 19.16
N VAL A 51 52.21 -24.10 18.67
CA VAL A 51 52.88 -23.53 17.47
C VAL A 51 51.84 -23.20 16.39
N GLN A 52 51.85 -21.95 15.91
CA GLN A 52 50.83 -21.32 15.06
C GLN A 52 50.28 -22.25 13.96
N GLU A 53 49.07 -22.76 14.16
CA GLU A 53 48.23 -23.31 13.09
C GLU A 53 46.83 -22.70 13.19
N ASN A 54 46.29 -22.25 12.06
CA ASN A 54 44.92 -21.76 11.95
C ASN A 54 44.02 -22.96 11.61
N VAL A 55 43.13 -23.33 12.53
CA VAL A 55 42.12 -24.37 12.26
C VAL A 55 40.91 -23.72 11.60
N THR A 56 40.68 -24.06 10.33
CA THR A 56 39.44 -23.73 9.60
C THR A 56 38.51 -24.93 9.70
N VAL A 57 37.36 -24.78 10.35
CA VAL A 57 36.35 -25.86 10.45
C VAL A 57 35.44 -25.80 9.22
N THR A 58 35.54 -26.79 8.33
CA THR A 58 34.79 -26.86 7.06
C THR A 58 33.67 -27.91 7.05
N ALA A 59 33.20 -28.40 8.21
CA ALA A 59 32.13 -29.39 8.27
C ALA A 59 30.76 -28.73 8.53
N GLU A 60 29.95 -28.65 7.48
CA GLU A 60 28.62 -28.03 7.45
C GLU A 60 27.55 -29.08 7.78
N ALA A 61 26.98 -29.00 8.99
CA ALA A 61 25.59 -29.41 9.18
C ALA A 61 24.77 -28.11 9.15
N PRO A 62 23.66 -28.02 8.41
CA PRO A 62 22.83 -26.83 8.43
C PRO A 62 22.44 -26.53 9.88
N LEU A 63 22.74 -25.31 10.34
CA LEU A 63 22.39 -24.87 11.70
C LEU A 63 20.86 -24.73 11.75
N VAL A 64 20.22 -25.82 12.20
CA VAL A 64 18.79 -25.83 12.50
C VAL A 64 18.55 -24.96 13.72
N GLU A 65 17.67 -23.97 13.58
CA GLU A 65 17.16 -23.18 14.69
C GLU A 65 16.23 -24.06 15.56
N ALA A 66 16.82 -24.88 16.43
CA ALA A 66 16.10 -25.83 17.27
C ALA A 66 15.28 -25.17 18.39
N THR A 67 15.44 -23.85 18.60
CA THR A 67 14.78 -23.08 19.65
C THR A 67 13.52 -22.36 19.20
N ALA A 68 13.24 -22.31 17.89
CA ALA A 68 12.07 -21.62 17.36
C ALA A 68 10.79 -22.46 17.51
N SER A 69 9.77 -21.88 18.15
CA SER A 69 8.42 -22.46 18.26
C SER A 69 7.47 -22.03 17.12
N ARG A 70 7.92 -21.15 16.23
CA ARG A 70 7.12 -20.60 15.12
C ARG A 70 7.03 -21.55 13.94
N ILE A 71 5.91 -21.53 13.24
CA ILE A 71 5.73 -22.22 11.96
C ILE A 71 5.75 -21.16 10.86
N GLY A 72 6.70 -21.28 9.95
CA GLY A 72 6.87 -20.32 8.87
C GLY A 72 7.86 -20.79 7.81
N VAL A 73 7.91 -20.06 6.71
CA VAL A 73 8.80 -20.27 5.58
C VAL A 73 9.45 -18.94 5.24
N ASN A 74 10.75 -18.98 4.96
CA ASN A 74 11.47 -17.82 4.44
C ASN A 74 11.68 -18.06 2.95
N ILE A 75 11.07 -17.21 2.11
CA ILE A 75 11.31 -17.22 0.67
C ILE A 75 12.60 -16.44 0.44
N THR A 76 13.64 -17.13 -0.01
CA THR A 76 14.99 -16.57 -0.11
C THR A 76 15.13 -15.67 -1.34
N SER A 77 16.20 -14.88 -1.40
CA SER A 77 16.54 -14.13 -2.62
C SER A 77 16.66 -15.04 -3.84
N GLN A 78 17.16 -16.26 -3.67
CA GLN A 78 17.28 -17.23 -4.76
C GLN A 78 15.90 -17.69 -5.24
N ASP A 79 14.98 -17.98 -4.32
CA ASP A 79 13.61 -18.34 -4.67
C ASP A 79 12.88 -17.19 -5.39
N ILE A 80 13.05 -15.96 -4.90
CA ILE A 80 12.50 -14.75 -5.53
C ILE A 80 13.01 -14.58 -6.98
N ASP A 81 14.28 -14.89 -7.22
CA ASP A 81 14.90 -14.74 -8.54
C ASP A 81 14.64 -15.94 -9.48
N SER A 82 14.38 -17.13 -8.94
CA SER A 82 14.26 -18.37 -9.72
C SER A 82 12.83 -18.87 -9.92
N LEU A 83 11.91 -18.53 -9.02
CA LEU A 83 10.52 -18.96 -9.13
C LEU A 83 9.73 -18.00 -10.02
N PRO A 84 8.84 -18.53 -10.88
CA PRO A 84 7.95 -17.70 -11.67
C PRO A 84 6.96 -16.97 -10.76
N ALA A 85 7.09 -15.65 -10.67
CA ALA A 85 6.16 -14.79 -9.94
C ALA A 85 5.14 -14.17 -10.90
N PHE A 86 3.87 -14.59 -10.80
CA PHE A 86 2.80 -14.04 -11.62
C PHE A 86 2.69 -12.52 -11.42
N ASN A 87 2.67 -11.76 -12.52
CA ASN A 87 2.70 -10.29 -12.54
C ASN A 87 3.77 -9.67 -11.63
N ARG A 88 4.91 -10.36 -11.39
CA ARG A 88 5.99 -9.84 -10.53
C ARG A 88 5.51 -9.47 -9.11
N SER A 89 4.48 -10.17 -8.63
CA SER A 89 3.84 -9.90 -7.34
C SER A 89 4.40 -10.82 -6.25
N GLN A 90 4.79 -10.24 -5.11
CA GLN A 90 5.23 -10.99 -3.91
C GLN A 90 4.18 -12.01 -3.43
N PHE A 91 2.91 -11.71 -3.64
CA PHE A 91 1.81 -12.56 -3.21
C PHE A 91 1.78 -13.88 -3.99
N SER A 92 2.21 -13.89 -5.25
CA SER A 92 2.25 -15.13 -6.04
C SER A 92 3.18 -16.19 -5.43
N LEU A 93 4.26 -15.77 -4.77
CA LEU A 93 5.18 -16.67 -4.09
C LEU A 93 4.60 -17.22 -2.77
N MET A 94 3.66 -16.50 -2.14
CA MET A 94 2.98 -17.01 -0.94
C MET A 94 2.10 -18.22 -1.23
N GLN A 95 1.62 -18.38 -2.47
CA GLN A 95 0.75 -19.50 -2.85
C GLN A 95 1.47 -20.85 -2.81
N THR A 96 2.81 -20.86 -2.77
CA THR A 96 3.58 -22.11 -2.62
C THR A 96 3.65 -22.58 -1.17
N ILE A 97 3.17 -21.79 -0.21
CA ILE A 97 3.27 -22.09 1.22
C ILE A 97 2.02 -22.87 1.67
N PRO A 98 2.19 -24.07 2.25
CA PRO A 98 1.07 -24.85 2.78
C PRO A 98 0.24 -24.07 3.81
N GLY A 99 -1.08 -24.19 3.70
CA GLY A 99 -2.03 -23.54 4.62
C GLY A 99 -2.38 -22.09 4.25
N LEU A 100 -1.75 -21.51 3.22
CA LEU A 100 -2.17 -20.24 2.64
C LEU A 100 -3.09 -20.47 1.43
N VAL A 101 -4.26 -19.85 1.48
CA VAL A 101 -5.25 -19.88 0.38
C VAL A 101 -5.55 -18.44 -0.02
N PRO A 102 -5.25 -18.00 -1.25
CA PRO A 102 -5.60 -16.66 -1.68
C PRO A 102 -7.12 -16.49 -1.71
N ALA A 103 -7.60 -15.33 -1.30
CA ALA A 103 -8.95 -14.90 -1.67
C ALA A 103 -8.92 -14.56 -3.16
N LEU A 104 -9.63 -15.34 -3.97
CA LEU A 104 -9.76 -15.06 -5.39
C LEU A 104 -10.76 -13.93 -5.56
N GLN A 105 -10.27 -12.70 -5.66
CA GLN A 105 -11.08 -11.54 -5.97
C GLN A 105 -10.86 -11.14 -7.44
N PRO A 106 -11.88 -11.27 -8.31
CA PRO A 106 -11.78 -10.80 -9.68
C PRO A 106 -11.46 -9.29 -9.70
N GLY A 107 -10.46 -8.88 -10.48
CA GLY A 107 -10.15 -7.46 -10.71
C GLY A 107 -9.35 -6.74 -9.63
N ALA A 108 -9.10 -7.34 -8.46
CA ALA A 108 -8.32 -6.70 -7.43
C ALA A 108 -6.82 -6.67 -7.80
N PHE A 109 -6.21 -5.49 -7.74
CA PHE A 109 -4.75 -5.32 -7.76
C PHE A 109 -4.11 -5.79 -6.45
N GLU A 110 -4.91 -5.82 -5.38
CA GLU A 110 -4.47 -6.15 -4.04
C GLU A 110 -4.47 -7.67 -3.86
N GLY A 111 -3.34 -8.29 -4.24
CA GLY A 111 -3.12 -9.72 -4.05
C GLY A 111 -2.89 -10.15 -2.60
N GLY A 112 -3.06 -9.28 -1.60
CA GLY A 112 -2.67 -9.50 -0.21
C GLY A 112 -3.71 -10.19 0.68
N GLN A 113 -4.86 -10.55 0.14
CA GLN A 113 -5.88 -11.28 0.89
C GLN A 113 -5.61 -12.80 0.87
N TYR A 114 -5.16 -13.35 1.99
CA TYR A 114 -4.94 -14.79 2.18
C TYR A 114 -5.67 -15.30 3.41
N SER A 115 -6.40 -16.40 3.28
CA SER A 115 -6.77 -17.20 4.44
C SER A 115 -5.57 -18.06 4.84
N ALA A 116 -5.09 -17.85 6.06
CA ALA A 116 -4.01 -18.65 6.64
C ALA A 116 -4.60 -19.64 7.64
N ASN A 117 -4.51 -20.94 7.35
CA ASN A 117 -5.02 -22.01 8.23
C ASN A 117 -6.48 -21.80 8.68
N GLY A 118 -7.33 -21.29 7.79
CA GLY A 118 -8.75 -21.04 8.06
C GLY A 118 -9.07 -19.72 8.76
N GLN A 119 -8.07 -18.84 8.94
CA GLN A 119 -8.26 -17.50 9.52
C GLN A 119 -8.81 -16.51 8.49
N ALA A 120 -9.40 -15.41 8.98
CA ALA A 120 -9.95 -14.36 8.14
C ALA A 120 -8.85 -13.67 7.31
N THR A 121 -9.14 -13.40 6.04
CA THR A 121 -8.21 -12.74 5.11
C THR A 121 -7.82 -11.33 5.53
N THR A 122 -8.69 -10.68 6.31
CA THR A 122 -8.48 -9.33 6.86
C THR A 122 -7.61 -9.30 8.11
N SER A 123 -7.20 -10.46 8.61
CA SER A 123 -6.41 -10.59 9.84
C SER A 123 -4.93 -10.86 9.58
N ASN A 124 -4.45 -10.54 8.38
CA ASN A 124 -3.05 -10.66 7.98
C ASN A 124 -2.27 -9.40 8.34
N LEU A 125 -0.98 -9.55 8.64
CA LEU A 125 -0.07 -8.45 8.95
C LEU A 125 1.10 -8.45 7.98
N PHE A 126 1.19 -7.41 7.17
CA PHE A 126 2.27 -7.13 6.24
C PHE A 126 3.21 -6.09 6.82
N LEU A 127 4.50 -6.42 6.76
CA LEU A 127 5.58 -5.60 7.27
C LEU A 127 6.64 -5.37 6.18
N VAL A 128 7.30 -4.22 6.23
CA VAL A 128 8.52 -3.91 5.49
C VAL A 128 9.62 -3.57 6.49
N ASP A 129 10.63 -4.42 6.56
CA ASP A 129 11.71 -4.38 7.55
C ASP A 129 11.21 -4.18 8.98
N GLY A 130 10.17 -4.94 9.34
CA GLY A 130 9.51 -4.91 10.65
C GLY A 130 8.55 -3.72 10.90
N GLN A 131 8.33 -2.83 9.91
CA GLN A 131 7.33 -1.76 10.02
C GLN A 131 6.00 -2.16 9.40
N PHE A 132 4.91 -1.72 10.02
CA PHE A 132 3.56 -1.87 9.50
C PHE A 132 3.46 -1.36 8.06
N ASN A 133 2.79 -2.13 7.20
CA ASN A 133 2.51 -1.76 5.82
C ASN A 133 1.15 -2.32 5.37
N ASN A 134 0.17 -2.53 6.25
CA ASN A 134 -1.15 -2.97 5.76
C ASN A 134 -1.92 -1.80 5.15
N ASP A 135 -2.61 -2.06 4.05
CA ASP A 135 -3.82 -1.29 3.74
C ASP A 135 -4.88 -1.70 4.77
N SER A 136 -5.36 -0.73 5.56
CA SER A 136 -6.38 -0.93 6.60
C SER A 136 -7.77 -0.44 6.18
N ARG A 137 -7.97 -0.17 4.88
CA ARG A 137 -9.27 0.10 4.28
C ARG A 137 -10.26 -0.98 4.72
N LEU A 138 -11.45 -0.58 5.15
CA LEU A 138 -12.49 -1.44 5.76
C LEU A 138 -12.27 -1.93 7.21
N GLY A 139 -11.27 -1.45 7.93
CA GLY A 139 -11.10 -1.83 9.34
C GLY A 139 -10.45 -3.20 9.53
N GLY A 140 -9.76 -3.68 8.49
CA GLY A 140 -8.92 -4.88 8.51
C GLY A 140 -7.97 -4.85 7.32
N SER A 141 -6.97 -5.72 7.32
CA SER A 141 -5.95 -5.78 6.27
C SER A 141 -6.55 -6.10 4.89
N GLN A 142 -6.35 -5.25 3.89
CA GLN A 142 -6.67 -5.59 2.49
C GLN A 142 -5.44 -6.04 1.68
N GLY A 143 -4.27 -6.00 2.31
CA GLY A 143 -3.00 -6.31 1.66
C GLY A 143 -1.93 -5.34 2.12
N THR A 144 -0.97 -5.04 1.24
CA THR A 144 0.03 -4.00 1.50
C THR A 144 -0.51 -2.63 1.09
N GLN A 145 -0.23 -1.59 1.90
CA GLN A 145 -0.48 -0.21 1.52
C GLN A 145 0.38 0.17 0.31
N ALA A 146 1.71 0.13 0.47
CA ALA A 146 2.61 0.28 -0.66
C ALA A 146 3.24 -1.06 -1.02
N ARG A 147 3.13 -1.48 -2.27
CA ARG A 147 3.82 -2.65 -2.79
C ARG A 147 5.32 -2.40 -2.73
N ILE A 148 6.08 -3.41 -2.35
CA ILE A 148 7.53 -3.43 -2.50
C ILE A 148 7.87 -4.38 -3.65
N SER A 149 8.68 -3.91 -4.60
CA SER A 149 9.11 -4.73 -5.74
C SER A 149 9.96 -5.92 -5.29
N LEU A 150 9.84 -7.06 -5.96
CA LEU A 150 10.68 -8.25 -5.73
C LEU A 150 12.18 -7.92 -5.82
N ASP A 151 12.55 -6.96 -6.67
CA ASP A 151 13.93 -6.48 -6.82
C ASP A 151 14.48 -5.77 -5.60
N SER A 152 13.60 -5.20 -4.78
CA SER A 152 13.97 -4.57 -3.51
C SER A 152 14.10 -5.58 -2.38
N MET A 153 13.71 -6.85 -2.57
CA MET A 153 13.65 -7.86 -1.52
C MET A 153 14.93 -8.69 -1.45
N ALA A 154 15.47 -8.81 -0.25
CA ALA A 154 16.47 -9.81 0.08
C ALA A 154 15.81 -11.13 0.49
N GLU A 155 14.70 -11.03 1.22
CA GLU A 155 14.01 -12.19 1.77
C GLU A 155 12.57 -11.84 2.15
N TYR A 156 11.69 -12.83 2.11
CA TYR A 156 10.31 -12.71 2.54
C TYR A 156 10.01 -13.73 3.64
N GLN A 157 9.84 -13.24 4.86
CA GLN A 157 9.55 -14.08 6.01
C GLN A 157 8.04 -14.22 6.18
N VAL A 158 7.53 -15.45 6.10
CA VAL A 158 6.10 -15.74 6.22
C VAL A 158 5.87 -16.65 7.42
N GLN A 159 5.18 -16.15 8.45
CA GLN A 159 4.85 -16.89 9.66
C GLN A 159 3.35 -17.13 9.71
N THR A 160 2.94 -18.39 9.66
CA THR A 160 1.52 -18.76 9.56
C THR A 160 0.91 -19.13 10.91
N HIS A 161 1.70 -19.51 11.91
CA HIS A 161 1.26 -19.89 13.25
C HIS A 161 2.37 -19.75 14.31
N GLN A 162 1.95 -19.67 15.58
CA GLN A 162 2.83 -19.61 16.75
C GLN A 162 3.90 -18.50 16.69
N TYR A 163 3.60 -17.42 15.97
CA TYR A 163 4.38 -16.20 15.98
C TYR A 163 4.18 -15.44 17.31
N GLY A 164 5.19 -14.68 17.72
CA GLY A 164 5.21 -14.06 19.04
C GLY A 164 4.21 -12.90 19.19
N ALA A 165 3.96 -12.51 20.44
CA ALA A 165 3.02 -11.44 20.79
C ALA A 165 3.44 -10.05 20.27
N GLU A 166 4.69 -9.90 19.83
CA GLU A 166 5.19 -8.70 19.17
C GLU A 166 4.47 -8.38 17.84
N TYR A 167 3.83 -9.37 17.21
CA TYR A 167 3.04 -9.21 15.98
C TYR A 167 1.54 -8.98 16.25
N GLY A 168 1.22 -8.26 17.33
CA GLY A 168 -0.15 -8.00 17.76
C GLY A 168 -1.07 -7.50 16.63
N GLY A 169 -2.36 -7.84 16.72
CA GLY A 169 -3.35 -7.47 15.70
C GLY A 169 -3.46 -8.43 14.51
N SER A 170 -2.56 -9.43 14.41
CA SER A 170 -2.64 -10.50 13.41
C SER A 170 -3.16 -11.80 14.02
N THR A 171 -4.20 -12.39 13.42
CA THR A 171 -4.61 -13.79 13.71
C THR A 171 -4.44 -14.71 12.51
N GLY A 172 -4.14 -14.15 11.32
CA GLY A 172 -3.91 -14.89 10.08
C GLY A 172 -2.42 -15.16 9.87
N VAL A 173 -1.82 -14.52 8.87
CA VAL A 173 -0.39 -14.64 8.56
C VAL A 173 0.35 -13.35 8.91
N VAL A 174 1.56 -13.48 9.46
CA VAL A 174 2.53 -12.39 9.58
C VAL A 174 3.53 -12.52 8.44
N VAL A 175 3.70 -11.45 7.69
CA VAL A 175 4.48 -11.42 6.48
C VAL A 175 5.43 -10.24 6.53
N ASN A 176 6.71 -10.51 6.71
CA ASN A 176 7.73 -9.49 6.83
C ASN A 176 8.67 -9.52 5.63
N THR A 177 8.60 -8.46 4.82
CA THR A 177 9.54 -8.24 3.72
C THR A 177 10.82 -7.66 4.26
N VAL A 178 11.96 -8.26 3.96
CA VAL A 178 13.26 -7.69 4.27
C VAL A 178 13.91 -7.19 3.00
N SER A 179 14.29 -5.92 3.01
CA SER A 179 14.84 -5.25 1.85
C SER A 179 16.32 -5.55 1.66
N ARG A 180 16.77 -5.48 0.40
CA ARG A 180 18.20 -5.49 0.05
C ARG A 180 18.89 -4.25 0.62
N SER A 181 20.16 -4.39 0.97
CA SER A 181 21.02 -3.31 1.49
C SER A 181 22.26 -3.11 0.62
N GLY A 182 22.89 -1.95 0.67
CA GLY A 182 24.20 -1.76 0.05
C GLY A 182 25.28 -2.65 0.69
N THR A 183 26.37 -2.87 -0.04
CA THR A 183 27.57 -3.57 0.45
C THR A 183 28.82 -2.73 0.16
N ASN A 184 30.01 -3.20 0.52
CA ASN A 184 31.26 -2.54 0.11
C ASN A 184 31.54 -2.66 -1.40
N ASN A 185 30.88 -3.58 -2.09
CA ASN A 185 30.97 -3.70 -3.53
C ASN A 185 29.74 -3.08 -4.16
N VAL A 186 29.94 -2.33 -5.24
CA VAL A 186 28.84 -1.85 -6.07
C VAL A 186 28.26 -3.03 -6.82
N TYR A 187 26.94 -3.18 -6.75
CA TYR A 187 26.19 -4.21 -7.45
C TYR A 187 24.87 -3.62 -7.95
N GLY A 188 24.29 -4.24 -8.97
CA GLY A 188 23.00 -3.81 -9.51
C GLY A 188 22.56 -4.68 -10.66
N ARG A 189 21.31 -4.50 -11.09
CA ARG A 189 20.77 -5.13 -12.29
C ARG A 189 19.76 -4.22 -12.97
N VAL A 190 19.63 -4.39 -14.27
CA VAL A 190 18.51 -3.85 -15.07
C VAL A 190 17.68 -5.06 -15.51
N PHE A 191 16.36 -4.90 -15.53
CA PHE A 191 15.44 -5.97 -15.86
C PHE A 191 14.26 -5.45 -16.68
N GLU A 192 13.70 -6.37 -17.46
CA GLU A 192 12.47 -6.18 -18.22
C GLU A 192 11.72 -7.52 -18.29
N TYR A 193 10.43 -7.48 -17.99
CA TYR A 193 9.52 -8.60 -18.00
C TYR A 193 8.32 -8.23 -18.85
N TYR A 194 8.00 -9.07 -19.84
CA TYR A 194 6.85 -8.88 -20.70
C TYR A 194 6.01 -10.16 -20.74
N GLN A 195 4.70 -9.99 -20.56
CA GLN A 195 3.68 -10.98 -20.80
C GLN A 195 2.58 -10.33 -21.63
N GLY A 196 2.02 -11.06 -22.58
CA GLY A 196 0.94 -10.58 -23.43
C GLY A 196 0.03 -11.71 -23.86
N ASN A 197 -1.24 -11.39 -24.13
CA ASN A 197 -2.23 -12.34 -24.64
C ASN A 197 -1.76 -13.09 -25.90
N ALA A 198 -0.97 -12.45 -26.76
CA ALA A 198 -0.39 -13.07 -27.96
C ALA A 198 0.61 -14.21 -27.64
N LEU A 199 1.20 -14.20 -26.44
CA LEU A 199 2.10 -15.26 -25.95
C LEU A 199 1.34 -16.31 -25.11
N GLN A 200 0.05 -16.12 -24.89
CA GLN A 200 -0.79 -16.98 -24.06
C GLN A 200 -1.75 -17.79 -24.92
N LYS A 201 -1.91 -19.07 -24.58
CA LYS A 201 -2.94 -19.91 -25.18
C LYS A 201 -4.32 -19.47 -24.69
N THR A 202 -5.33 -19.54 -25.55
CA THR A 202 -6.73 -19.30 -25.15
C THR A 202 -7.16 -20.22 -24.02
N ASP A 203 -7.72 -19.65 -22.96
CA ASP A 203 -8.28 -20.42 -21.84
C ASP A 203 -9.35 -21.40 -22.32
N TYR A 204 -9.48 -22.55 -21.64
CA TYR A 204 -10.43 -23.58 -22.02
C TYR A 204 -11.88 -23.11 -21.97
N PHE A 205 -12.26 -22.34 -20.94
CA PHE A 205 -13.64 -21.88 -20.77
C PHE A 205 -13.99 -20.76 -21.74
N LEU A 206 -13.05 -19.84 -22.01
CA LEU A 206 -13.20 -18.85 -23.08
C LEU A 206 -13.38 -19.53 -24.43
N LYS A 207 -12.51 -20.50 -24.76
CA LYS A 207 -12.63 -21.27 -26.00
C LYS A 207 -13.97 -22.01 -26.11
N LYS A 208 -14.47 -22.58 -25.00
CA LYS A 208 -15.77 -23.26 -24.96
C LYS A 208 -16.94 -22.28 -25.18
N ALA A 209 -16.80 -21.04 -24.73
CA ALA A 209 -17.76 -19.96 -24.95
C ALA A 209 -17.67 -19.34 -26.37
N GLY A 210 -16.70 -19.76 -27.19
CA GLY A 210 -16.43 -19.15 -28.50
C GLY A 210 -15.71 -17.80 -28.40
N GLU A 211 -15.07 -17.53 -27.27
CA GLU A 211 -14.34 -16.30 -26.98
C GLU A 211 -12.82 -16.49 -27.15
N GLU A 212 -12.13 -15.37 -27.36
CA GLU A 212 -10.66 -15.30 -27.44
C GLU A 212 -10.06 -14.79 -26.14
N ASN A 213 -8.73 -14.86 -26.00
CA ASN A 213 -8.07 -14.25 -24.86
C ASN A 213 -8.30 -12.73 -24.89
N PRO A 214 -8.70 -12.11 -23.77
CA PRO A 214 -8.83 -10.66 -23.69
C PRO A 214 -7.48 -9.97 -23.96
N ASP A 215 -7.52 -8.69 -24.36
CA ASP A 215 -6.31 -7.85 -24.54
C ASP A 215 -5.65 -7.54 -23.18
N SER A 216 -4.93 -8.54 -22.65
CA SER A 216 -4.19 -8.48 -21.41
C SER A 216 -2.68 -8.47 -21.67
N SER A 217 -1.97 -7.73 -20.82
CA SER A 217 -0.51 -7.65 -20.88
C SER A 217 0.05 -7.23 -19.53
N SER A 218 1.28 -7.61 -19.24
CA SER A 218 2.06 -7.09 -18.11
C SER A 218 3.45 -6.77 -18.63
N HIS A 219 3.84 -5.50 -18.55
CA HIS A 219 5.16 -5.01 -18.92
C HIS A 219 5.76 -4.32 -17.71
N VAL A 220 6.82 -4.90 -17.16
CA VAL A 220 7.47 -4.40 -15.95
C VAL A 220 8.95 -4.28 -16.25
N PHE A 221 9.50 -3.09 -16.14
CA PHE A 221 10.92 -2.84 -16.37
C PHE A 221 11.48 -1.94 -15.29
N GLY A 222 12.79 -2.00 -15.10
CA GLY A 222 13.42 -1.24 -14.03
C GLY A 222 14.86 -1.63 -13.78
N GLY A 223 15.36 -1.19 -12.65
CA GLY A 223 16.68 -1.56 -12.19
C GLY A 223 16.94 -1.14 -10.76
N HIS A 224 17.94 -1.78 -10.17
CA HIS A 224 18.43 -1.47 -8.85
C HIS A 224 19.95 -1.36 -8.81
N VAL A 225 20.42 -0.62 -7.82
CA VAL A 225 21.85 -0.46 -7.53
C VAL A 225 22.04 -0.32 -6.02
N GLY A 226 23.09 -0.95 -5.52
CA GLY A 226 23.53 -0.82 -4.13
C GLY A 226 25.05 -0.79 -4.03
N GLY A 227 25.56 -0.18 -2.97
CA GLY A 227 27.00 -0.02 -2.78
C GLY A 227 27.34 0.85 -1.57
N PRO A 228 28.63 1.18 -1.39
CA PRO A 228 29.07 2.06 -0.32
C PRO A 228 28.98 3.53 -0.78
N ILE A 229 28.51 4.41 0.10
CA ILE A 229 28.85 5.84 0.06
C ILE A 229 30.18 6.06 0.78
N VAL A 230 30.34 5.41 1.93
CA VAL A 230 31.57 5.35 2.71
C VAL A 230 31.81 3.88 3.06
N GLU A 231 32.91 3.31 2.58
CA GLU A 231 33.26 1.92 2.84
C GLU A 231 33.19 1.58 4.34
N ASN A 232 32.64 0.41 4.66
CA ASN A 232 32.45 -0.11 6.01
C ASN A 232 31.59 0.75 6.95
N ARG A 233 30.99 1.85 6.48
CA ARG A 233 30.24 2.78 7.33
C ARG A 233 28.89 3.20 6.79
N LEU A 234 28.79 3.60 5.53
CA LEU A 234 27.56 4.14 4.98
C LEU A 234 27.26 3.48 3.64
N PHE A 235 26.11 2.85 3.54
CA PHE A 235 25.69 2.08 2.38
C PHE A 235 24.38 2.62 1.84
N TYR A 236 24.21 2.53 0.52
CA TYR A 236 22.97 2.86 -0.17
C TYR A 236 22.45 1.66 -0.93
N PHE A 237 21.12 1.61 -1.08
CA PHE A 237 20.43 0.74 -2.03
C PHE A 237 19.25 1.52 -2.61
N GLY A 238 19.05 1.40 -3.92
CA GLY A 238 17.93 2.02 -4.61
C GLY A 238 17.38 1.13 -5.70
N ASN A 239 16.06 1.10 -5.85
CA ASN A 239 15.34 0.40 -6.91
C ASN A 239 14.26 1.30 -7.50
N VAL A 240 14.12 1.25 -8.82
CA VAL A 240 12.99 1.84 -9.54
C VAL A 240 12.43 0.77 -10.46
N GLU A 241 11.12 0.54 -10.37
CA GLU A 241 10.36 -0.32 -11.25
C GLU A 241 9.22 0.50 -11.86
N TYR A 242 8.97 0.32 -13.15
CA TYR A 242 7.82 0.89 -13.84
C TYR A 242 6.94 -0.23 -14.33
N THR A 243 5.65 -0.17 -13.99
CA THR A 243 4.66 -1.16 -14.39
C THR A 243 3.73 -0.54 -15.43
N HIS A 244 3.48 -1.27 -16.50
CA HIS A 244 2.37 -1.07 -17.42
C HIS A 244 1.63 -2.40 -17.60
N GLN A 245 0.48 -2.54 -16.94
CA GLN A 245 -0.27 -3.78 -16.90
C GLN A 245 -1.71 -3.53 -17.32
N LYS A 246 -2.23 -4.40 -18.18
CA LYS A 246 -3.65 -4.59 -18.50
C LYS A 246 -4.06 -5.94 -17.95
N GLN A 247 -4.69 -5.94 -16.79
CA GLN A 247 -5.18 -7.15 -16.16
C GLN A 247 -6.61 -7.40 -16.62
N ALA A 248 -6.82 -8.46 -17.39
CA ALA A 248 -8.15 -8.83 -17.82
C ALA A 248 -8.90 -9.61 -16.74
N ALA A 249 -10.21 -9.45 -16.72
CA ALA A 249 -11.14 -10.22 -15.93
C ALA A 249 -12.32 -10.62 -16.82
N ASN A 250 -12.62 -11.91 -16.83
CA ASN A 250 -13.71 -12.48 -17.59
C ASN A 250 -14.77 -12.98 -16.62
N LEU A 251 -15.98 -12.43 -16.70
CA LEU A 251 -17.11 -12.94 -15.96
C LEU A 251 -17.97 -13.74 -16.93
N ASN A 252 -17.88 -15.06 -16.79
CA ASN A 252 -18.65 -16.00 -17.59
C ASN A 252 -19.91 -16.41 -16.82
N PHE A 253 -21.07 -16.13 -17.40
CA PHE A 253 -22.36 -16.51 -16.84
C PHE A 253 -22.95 -17.67 -17.65
N PRO A 254 -22.92 -18.91 -17.12
CA PRO A 254 -23.56 -20.04 -17.80
C PRO A 254 -25.06 -19.77 -17.96
N ALA A 255 -25.60 -19.94 -19.16
CA ALA A 255 -27.01 -19.70 -19.44
C ALA A 255 -27.96 -20.47 -18.51
N ASP A 256 -27.56 -21.68 -18.09
CA ASP A 256 -28.33 -22.52 -17.16
C ASP A 256 -28.39 -21.96 -15.73
N ALA A 257 -27.34 -21.24 -15.30
CA ALA A 257 -27.23 -20.70 -13.95
C ALA A 257 -27.73 -19.24 -13.86
N ALA A 258 -27.57 -18.46 -14.93
CA ALA A 258 -27.93 -17.05 -14.99
C ALA A 258 -28.42 -16.67 -16.40
N PRO A 259 -29.65 -17.06 -16.79
CA PRO A 259 -30.16 -16.94 -18.17
C PRO A 259 -30.36 -15.50 -18.67
N LEU A 260 -30.33 -14.52 -17.77
CA LEU A 260 -30.45 -13.09 -18.09
C LEU A 260 -29.10 -12.35 -18.01
N ALA A 261 -28.05 -13.01 -17.53
CA ALA A 261 -26.73 -12.40 -17.42
C ALA A 261 -25.97 -12.57 -18.75
N THR A 262 -25.24 -11.54 -19.15
CA THR A 262 -24.40 -11.56 -20.35
C THR A 262 -22.96 -11.68 -19.90
N SER A 263 -22.25 -12.71 -20.38
CA SER A 263 -20.80 -12.81 -20.17
C SER A 263 -20.11 -11.59 -20.76
N TYR A 264 -19.10 -11.08 -20.05
CA TYR A 264 -18.32 -9.97 -20.54
C TYR A 264 -16.87 -10.06 -20.05
N SER A 265 -15.98 -9.50 -20.85
CA SER A 265 -14.58 -9.28 -20.51
C SER A 265 -14.36 -7.80 -20.22
N SER A 266 -13.66 -7.51 -19.14
CA SER A 266 -13.15 -6.16 -18.84
C SER A 266 -11.65 -6.23 -18.57
N TYR A 267 -11.02 -5.08 -18.48
CA TYR A 267 -9.63 -4.96 -18.04
C TYR A 267 -9.47 -3.80 -17.07
N THR A 268 -8.61 -4.01 -16.08
CA THR A 268 -8.08 -2.96 -15.21
C THR A 268 -6.67 -2.63 -15.67
N LYS A 269 -6.34 -1.35 -15.83
CA LYS A 269 -4.99 -0.91 -16.16
C LYS A 269 -4.27 -0.44 -14.91
N PHE A 270 -3.02 -0.85 -14.75
CA PHE A 270 -2.11 -0.34 -13.74
C PHE A 270 -0.91 0.27 -14.44
N THR A 271 -0.65 1.56 -14.21
CA THR A 271 0.50 2.23 -14.82
C THR A 271 1.19 3.14 -13.82
N GLY A 272 2.50 2.99 -13.64
CA GLY A 272 3.28 3.93 -12.85
C GLY A 272 4.54 3.36 -12.24
N PRO A 273 5.35 4.23 -11.61
CA PRO A 273 6.57 3.83 -10.95
C PRO A 273 6.33 3.32 -9.52
N ASN A 274 7.22 2.43 -9.10
CA ASN A 274 7.45 2.01 -7.73
C ASN A 274 8.93 2.26 -7.42
N THR A 275 9.21 3.03 -6.36
CA THR A 275 10.56 3.47 -6.02
C THR A 275 10.88 3.11 -4.58
N TYR A 276 12.04 2.50 -4.37
CA TYR A 276 12.54 2.16 -3.05
C TYR A 276 13.94 2.71 -2.86
N LEU A 277 14.19 3.36 -1.72
CA LEU A 277 15.51 3.82 -1.29
C LEU A 277 15.78 3.34 0.13
N ARG A 278 17.03 2.96 0.38
CA ARG A 278 17.51 2.57 1.70
C ARG A 278 18.93 3.07 1.93
N PHE A 279 19.18 3.50 3.16
CA PHE A 279 20.51 3.83 3.66
C PHE A 279 20.77 3.11 4.98
N ASP A 280 21.94 2.49 5.08
CA ASP A 280 22.44 1.85 6.30
C ASP A 280 23.71 2.56 6.75
N TYR A 281 23.72 3.07 7.98
CA TYR A 281 24.82 3.81 8.57
C TYR A 281 25.30 3.17 9.87
N GLN A 282 26.56 2.74 9.90
CA GLN A 282 27.28 2.32 11.09
C GLN A 282 27.86 3.55 11.79
N ALA A 283 27.09 4.14 12.70
CA ALA A 283 27.45 5.37 13.40
C ALA A 283 28.62 5.16 14.39
N SER A 284 28.71 3.99 15.00
CA SER A 284 29.84 3.53 15.82
C SER A 284 29.92 2.01 15.77
N THR A 285 30.86 1.37 16.47
CA THR A 285 30.88 -0.11 16.58
C THR A 285 29.61 -0.70 17.17
N ASN A 286 28.85 0.09 17.93
CA ASN A 286 27.70 -0.36 18.70
C ASN A 286 26.38 0.26 18.24
N HIS A 287 26.42 1.27 17.37
CA HIS A 287 25.22 1.98 16.91
C HIS A 287 25.08 1.88 15.40
N ARG A 288 23.91 1.43 14.97
CA ARG A 288 23.53 1.35 13.56
C ARG A 288 22.22 2.06 13.33
N ILE A 289 22.16 2.82 12.24
CA ILE A 289 20.98 3.55 11.80
C ILE A 289 20.58 3.00 10.43
N LYS A 290 19.29 2.75 10.24
CA LYS A 290 18.68 2.42 8.95
C LYS A 290 17.60 3.44 8.65
N PHE A 291 17.61 3.95 7.43
CA PHE A 291 16.50 4.70 6.86
C PHE A 291 16.04 4.02 5.58
N SER A 292 14.73 3.90 5.38
CA SER A 292 14.18 3.52 4.09
C SER A 292 12.93 4.31 3.74
N TRP A 293 12.74 4.49 2.44
CA TRP A 293 11.61 5.16 1.84
C TRP A 293 11.12 4.33 0.66
N LEU A 294 9.85 3.95 0.72
CA LEU A 294 9.12 3.32 -0.37
C LEU A 294 8.07 4.31 -0.85
N ARG A 295 7.97 4.49 -2.16
CA ARG A 295 6.86 5.19 -2.79
C ARG A 295 6.30 4.34 -3.92
N GLU A 296 5.02 4.03 -3.81
CA GLU A 296 4.23 3.52 -4.91
C GLU A 296 3.44 4.69 -5.52
N ALA A 297 3.45 4.78 -6.85
CA ALA A 297 2.66 5.78 -7.54
C ALA A 297 1.95 5.19 -8.76
N ILE A 298 0.99 4.32 -8.49
CA ILE A 298 0.23 3.62 -9.53
C ILE A 298 -1.03 4.43 -9.85
N LEU A 299 -1.25 4.62 -11.15
CA LEU A 299 -2.51 5.04 -11.69
C LEU A 299 -3.27 3.78 -12.10
N THR A 300 -4.49 3.67 -11.59
CA THR A 300 -5.38 2.56 -11.92
C THR A 300 -6.56 3.07 -12.73
N GLU A 301 -6.90 2.38 -13.83
CA GLU A 301 -8.07 2.68 -14.65
C GLU A 301 -8.98 1.45 -14.72
N ASN A 302 -10.29 1.67 -14.60
CA ASN A 302 -11.34 0.64 -14.62
C ASN A 302 -11.29 -0.35 -13.45
N ASP A 303 -10.87 0.12 -12.27
CA ASP A 303 -10.86 -0.68 -11.05
C ASP A 303 -12.23 -0.66 -10.37
N GLU A 304 -13.09 -1.66 -10.66
CA GLU A 304 -14.40 -1.73 -10.02
C GLU A 304 -15.15 -3.06 -10.14
N LEU A 305 -14.47 -4.20 -9.98
CA LEU A 305 -15.16 -5.49 -9.95
C LEU A 305 -15.83 -5.84 -8.60
N GLU A 306 -15.80 -4.92 -7.62
CA GLU A 306 -16.50 -5.12 -6.33
C GLU A 306 -18.00 -4.71 -6.35
N ALA A 307 -18.51 -4.07 -7.41
CA ALA A 307 -19.94 -3.76 -7.52
C ALA A 307 -20.42 -3.65 -8.97
N ASP A 308 -21.17 -4.66 -9.43
CA ASP A 308 -21.81 -4.78 -10.76
C ASP A 308 -22.87 -3.70 -11.10
N LEU A 309 -22.87 -2.56 -10.39
CA LEU A 309 -23.86 -1.49 -10.53
C LEU A 309 -23.32 -0.24 -11.24
N ALA A 310 -22.06 -0.25 -11.68
CA ALA A 310 -21.47 0.83 -12.46
C ALA A 310 -21.66 0.60 -13.97
N THR A 311 -22.12 1.63 -14.70
CA THR A 311 -22.09 1.62 -16.17
C THR A 311 -20.63 1.72 -16.65
N VAL A 312 -20.32 1.28 -17.87
CA VAL A 312 -18.98 1.45 -18.47
C VAL A 312 -18.55 2.93 -18.49
N ASP A 313 -19.51 3.85 -18.63
CA ASP A 313 -19.29 5.30 -18.55
C ASP A 313 -18.97 5.81 -17.14
N ALA A 314 -19.26 5.01 -16.10
CA ALA A 314 -18.96 5.31 -14.70
C ALA A 314 -17.59 4.77 -14.26
N SER A 315 -16.74 4.30 -15.19
CA SER A 315 -15.47 3.67 -14.83
C SER A 315 -14.61 4.57 -13.95
N ARG A 316 -14.19 4.02 -12.82
CA ARG A 316 -13.33 4.71 -11.87
C ARG A 316 -11.92 4.74 -12.42
N HIS A 317 -11.39 5.96 -12.46
CA HIS A 317 -9.97 6.13 -12.42
C HIS A 317 -9.62 6.28 -10.95
N GLU A 318 -8.46 5.76 -10.61
CA GLU A 318 -7.87 5.83 -9.31
C GLU A 318 -6.45 6.35 -9.49
N ASN A 319 -6.15 7.39 -8.74
CA ASN A 319 -4.82 7.91 -8.61
C ASN A 319 -4.40 7.66 -7.19
N ASP A 320 -3.55 6.64 -7.09
CA ASP A 320 -2.86 6.25 -5.88
C ASP A 320 -1.39 6.66 -5.96
N ALA A 321 -1.12 7.86 -6.50
CA ALA A 321 0.23 8.33 -6.76
C ALA A 321 1.01 8.79 -5.51
N GLY A 322 0.59 8.45 -4.30
CA GLY A 322 1.15 9.03 -3.08
C GLY A 322 1.30 8.07 -1.91
N ASP A 323 1.29 6.78 -2.19
CA ASP A 323 1.49 5.75 -1.19
C ASP A 323 2.94 5.70 -0.76
N ILE A 324 3.17 5.98 0.52
CA ILE A 324 4.50 6.17 1.07
C ILE A 324 4.65 5.36 2.35
N VAL A 325 5.74 4.61 2.42
CA VAL A 325 6.22 3.97 3.65
C VAL A 325 7.60 4.53 3.98
N LEU A 326 7.70 5.16 5.14
CA LEU A 326 8.95 5.62 5.73
C LEU A 326 9.30 4.75 6.91
N ASN A 327 10.56 4.33 7.01
CA ASN A 327 11.09 3.58 8.14
C ASN A 327 12.40 4.19 8.61
N PHE A 328 12.50 4.41 9.91
CA PHE A 328 13.73 4.73 10.60
C PHE A 328 13.95 3.70 11.70
N THR A 329 15.15 3.14 11.77
CA THR A 329 15.55 2.20 12.81
C THR A 329 16.89 2.63 13.40
N LEU A 330 16.96 2.75 14.72
CA LEU A 330 18.19 2.89 15.48
C LEU A 330 18.39 1.63 16.31
N THR A 331 19.51 0.95 16.07
CA THR A 331 19.93 -0.22 16.84
C THR A 331 21.17 0.10 17.65
N SER A 332 21.15 -0.21 18.94
CA SER A 332 22.22 0.07 19.88
C SER A 332 22.57 -1.19 20.68
N VAL A 333 23.78 -1.71 20.49
CA VAL A 333 24.35 -2.77 21.32
C VAL A 333 24.89 -2.13 22.59
N LEU A 334 24.18 -2.32 23.70
CA LEU A 334 24.53 -1.67 24.97
C LEU A 334 25.64 -2.44 25.68
N ASN A 335 25.63 -3.77 25.58
CA ASN A 335 26.66 -4.68 26.10
C ASN A 335 26.46 -6.08 25.51
N ASN A 336 27.30 -7.05 25.91
CA ASN A 336 27.28 -8.43 25.41
C ASN A 336 25.99 -9.21 25.71
N ARG A 337 25.04 -8.63 26.47
CA ARG A 337 23.78 -9.26 26.89
C ARG A 337 22.55 -8.43 26.57
N ALA A 338 22.73 -7.20 26.06
CA ALA A 338 21.62 -6.27 25.87
C ALA A 338 21.78 -5.46 24.60
N THR A 339 20.71 -5.41 23.82
CA THR A 339 20.56 -4.52 22.67
C THR A 339 19.22 -3.82 22.76
N ASN A 340 19.23 -2.57 22.32
CA ASN A 340 18.04 -1.75 22.21
C ASN A 340 17.79 -1.43 20.74
N GLU A 341 16.57 -1.60 20.30
CA GLU A 341 16.13 -1.21 18.96
C GLU A 341 14.96 -0.24 19.08
N VAL A 342 15.09 0.92 18.44
CA VAL A 342 14.03 1.92 18.32
C VAL A 342 13.63 2.02 16.87
N ARG A 343 12.34 1.87 16.61
CA ARG A 343 11.75 1.79 15.29
C ARG A 343 10.66 2.86 15.16
N VAL A 344 10.76 3.71 14.15
CA VAL A 344 9.79 4.78 13.86
C VAL A 344 9.39 4.67 12.41
N GLY A 345 8.10 4.49 12.14
CA GLY A 345 7.57 4.38 10.79
C GLY A 345 6.41 5.33 10.54
N ARG A 346 6.18 5.63 9.26
CA ARG A 346 4.97 6.30 8.77
C ARG A 346 4.51 5.62 7.50
N VAL A 347 3.25 5.20 7.50
CA VAL A 347 2.52 4.77 6.31
C VAL A 347 1.53 5.88 5.98
N GLN A 348 1.43 6.24 4.72
CA GLN A 348 0.47 7.21 4.23
C GLN A 348 -0.12 6.72 2.92
N GLU A 349 -1.44 6.76 2.85
CA GLU A 349 -2.22 6.55 1.63
C GLU A 349 -2.56 7.90 0.99
N SER A 350 -2.57 7.98 -0.34
CA SER A 350 -3.07 9.15 -1.07
C SER A 350 -4.00 8.77 -2.20
N LEU A 351 -5.16 8.24 -1.82
CA LEU A 351 -6.17 7.77 -2.75
C LEU A 351 -7.07 8.89 -3.29
N ARG A 352 -7.11 9.05 -4.62
CA ARG A 352 -8.15 9.81 -5.33
C ARG A 352 -8.87 8.89 -6.30
N GLN A 353 -10.19 8.81 -6.22
CA GLN A 353 -11.01 8.02 -7.15
C GLN A 353 -12.13 8.85 -7.75
N GLY A 354 -12.32 8.78 -9.06
CA GLY A 354 -13.40 9.47 -9.75
C GLY A 354 -13.43 9.26 -11.27
N PRO A 355 -14.50 9.71 -11.95
CA PRO A 355 -14.60 9.61 -13.40
C PRO A 355 -13.67 10.61 -14.07
N ARG A 356 -12.72 10.14 -14.88
CA ARG A 356 -11.66 10.96 -15.49
C ARG A 356 -12.17 12.15 -16.30
N VAL A 357 -13.35 12.02 -16.91
CA VAL A 357 -13.97 13.02 -17.80
C VAL A 357 -14.28 14.36 -17.14
N VAL A 358 -14.36 14.42 -15.80
CA VAL A 358 -14.62 15.68 -15.05
C VAL A 358 -13.40 16.21 -14.31
N PHE A 359 -12.23 15.60 -14.48
CA PHE A 359 -10.95 16.04 -13.91
C PHE A 359 -9.93 16.32 -15.02
N ASP A 360 -8.88 17.09 -14.75
CA ASP A 360 -7.69 17.18 -15.61
C ASP A 360 -6.61 16.16 -15.21
N ASN A 361 -5.43 16.23 -15.83
CA ASN A 361 -4.31 15.32 -15.53
C ASN A 361 -3.80 15.46 -14.08
N ASP A 362 -4.00 16.62 -13.45
CA ASP A 362 -3.58 16.90 -12.07
C ASP A 362 -4.71 16.62 -11.06
N TRP A 363 -5.77 15.96 -11.51
CA TRP A 363 -6.95 15.62 -10.73
C TRP A 363 -7.70 16.85 -10.20
N ALA A 364 -7.55 18.02 -10.84
CA ALA A 364 -8.36 19.17 -10.55
C ALA A 364 -9.72 19.07 -11.26
N PHE A 365 -10.81 19.36 -10.55
CA PHE A 365 -12.15 19.32 -11.12
C PHE A 365 -12.33 20.40 -12.21
N ILE A 366 -12.60 19.98 -13.45
CA ILE A 366 -12.77 20.85 -14.63
C ILE A 366 -14.25 21.13 -14.98
N GLY A 367 -15.20 20.57 -14.23
CA GLY A 367 -16.62 20.74 -14.47
C GLY A 367 -17.27 19.54 -15.17
N PHE A 368 -18.60 19.55 -15.25
CA PHE A 368 -19.39 18.43 -15.78
C PHE A 368 -19.52 18.39 -17.31
N GLY A 369 -19.13 19.44 -18.04
CA GLY A 369 -19.36 19.50 -19.49
C GLY A 369 -20.84 19.30 -19.88
N GLN A 370 -21.12 18.35 -20.77
CA GLN A 370 -22.49 17.91 -21.17
C GLN A 370 -23.01 16.72 -20.36
N LEU A 371 -22.25 16.24 -19.36
CA LEU A 371 -22.62 15.09 -18.56
C LEU A 371 -23.70 15.50 -17.54
N ASP A 372 -24.72 14.68 -17.37
CA ASP A 372 -25.70 14.86 -16.29
C ASP A 372 -24.99 14.57 -14.95
N PRO A 373 -24.97 15.51 -13.99
CA PRO A 373 -24.42 15.26 -12.66
C PRO A 373 -25.05 14.07 -11.94
N LEU A 374 -26.27 13.65 -12.32
CA LEU A 374 -26.97 12.48 -11.77
C LEU A 374 -26.57 11.16 -12.45
N THR A 375 -25.90 11.18 -13.60
CA THR A 375 -25.38 9.98 -14.25
C THR A 375 -23.96 9.65 -13.79
N LEU A 376 -23.25 10.61 -13.19
CA LEU A 376 -21.93 10.43 -12.59
C LEU A 376 -22.05 9.87 -11.16
N GLY A 377 -22.49 8.61 -11.04
CA GLY A 377 -22.35 7.84 -9.80
C GLY A 377 -23.53 6.90 -9.49
N PRO A 378 -23.29 5.59 -9.23
CA PRO A 378 -24.29 4.68 -8.69
C PRO A 378 -24.47 4.76 -7.16
N GLN A 379 -23.74 5.63 -6.43
CA GLN A 379 -23.97 5.83 -4.99
C GLN A 379 -24.90 7.02 -4.72
N ASN A 380 -26.14 6.92 -5.17
CA ASN A 380 -27.23 7.69 -4.56
C ASN A 380 -27.43 7.15 -3.13
N SER A 381 -26.77 7.76 -2.15
CA SER A 381 -27.15 7.58 -0.76
C SER A 381 -28.57 8.10 -0.57
N HIS A 382 -29.48 7.19 -0.23
CA HIS A 382 -30.80 7.52 0.28
C HIS A 382 -30.65 8.50 1.47
N PRO A 383 -31.54 9.50 1.65
CA PRO A 383 -31.43 10.49 2.73
C PRO A 383 -31.37 9.90 4.16
N ASP A 384 -31.68 8.61 4.32
CA ASP A 384 -31.65 7.89 5.59
C ASP A 384 -30.39 7.02 5.81
N TYR A 385 -29.46 6.94 4.85
CA TYR A 385 -28.22 6.17 4.96
C TYR A 385 -27.00 6.99 4.53
N LEU A 386 -26.33 7.61 5.52
CA LEU A 386 -24.92 8.01 5.40
C LEU A 386 -24.05 6.78 5.71
N ALA A 387 -23.65 6.05 4.68
CA ALA A 387 -22.72 4.93 4.83
C ALA A 387 -21.26 5.42 4.83
N GLY A 388 -20.74 5.79 6.01
CA GLY A 388 -19.31 5.73 6.37
C GLY A 388 -18.28 6.54 5.55
N ASN A 389 -17.01 6.46 5.97
CA ASN A 389 -15.82 7.15 5.43
C ASN A 389 -15.45 6.85 3.96
N ARG A 390 -16.35 6.27 3.16
CA ARG A 390 -16.07 5.81 1.78
C ARG A 390 -16.51 6.76 0.67
N ASN A 391 -16.96 7.97 0.99
CA ASN A 391 -17.16 8.99 -0.05
C ASN A 391 -15.80 9.61 -0.40
N THR A 392 -15.23 9.25 -1.55
CA THR A 392 -13.87 9.62 -1.93
C THR A 392 -13.73 11.14 -2.09
N TYR A 393 -12.53 11.67 -1.83
CA TYR A 393 -12.27 13.12 -1.79
C TYR A 393 -12.71 13.84 -3.07
N ALA A 394 -12.48 13.23 -4.23
CA ALA A 394 -12.89 13.77 -5.53
C ALA A 394 -14.42 13.83 -5.70
N GLN A 395 -15.17 12.85 -5.20
CA GLN A 395 -16.65 12.89 -5.20
C GLN A 395 -17.18 13.98 -4.26
N ASN A 396 -16.52 14.20 -3.12
CA ASN A 396 -16.82 15.33 -2.22
C ASN A 396 -16.54 16.68 -2.91
N GLU A 397 -15.43 16.82 -3.64
CA GLU A 397 -15.13 18.05 -4.39
C GLU A 397 -16.20 18.36 -5.44
N VAL A 398 -16.63 17.34 -6.18
CA VAL A 398 -17.69 17.44 -7.19
C VAL A 398 -19.01 17.86 -6.52
N ARG A 399 -19.38 17.23 -5.40
CA ARG A 399 -20.60 17.52 -4.64
C ARG A 399 -20.57 18.95 -4.06
N ASP A 400 -19.48 19.34 -3.41
CA ASP A 400 -19.36 20.67 -2.79
C ASP A 400 -19.40 21.79 -3.82
N ARG A 401 -18.76 21.60 -4.99
CA ARG A 401 -18.79 22.60 -6.07
C ARG A 401 -20.13 22.61 -6.81
N GLY A 402 -20.79 21.46 -6.97
CA GLY A 402 -22.14 21.36 -7.52
C GLY A 402 -23.21 22.03 -6.63
N VAL A 403 -23.10 21.89 -5.31
CA VAL A 403 -23.98 22.56 -4.33
C VAL A 403 -23.75 24.08 -4.33
N ARG A 404 -22.50 24.55 -4.44
CA ARG A 404 -22.19 25.99 -4.53
C ARG A 404 -22.78 26.64 -5.79
N ARG A 405 -22.80 25.95 -6.95
CA ARG A 405 -23.48 26.45 -8.16
C ARG A 405 -24.99 26.55 -8.00
N ARG A 406 -25.64 25.69 -7.21
CA ARG A 406 -27.08 25.79 -6.91
C ARG A 406 -27.43 26.91 -5.92
N GLN A 407 -26.46 27.44 -5.18
CA GLN A 407 -26.66 28.58 -4.27
C GLN A 407 -26.38 29.93 -4.93
N GLU A 408 -25.87 29.98 -6.16
CA GLU A 408 -25.96 31.20 -6.96
C GLU A 408 -27.43 31.44 -7.33
N PRO A 409 -28.01 32.61 -7.02
CA PRO A 409 -29.41 32.85 -7.29
C PRO A 409 -29.64 32.77 -8.81
N GLU A 410 -30.71 32.08 -9.22
CA GLU A 410 -31.29 32.10 -10.57
C GLU A 410 -31.62 33.54 -11.00
N ALA A 411 -30.60 34.31 -11.34
CA ALA A 411 -30.73 35.69 -11.79
C ALA A 411 -30.55 35.72 -13.31
N ARG A 412 -31.43 35.03 -14.05
CA ARG A 412 -31.77 35.32 -15.46
C ARG A 412 -32.79 34.32 -16.02
N LEU A 413 -34.01 34.35 -15.48
CA LEU A 413 -35.19 34.00 -16.28
C LEU A 413 -35.94 35.28 -16.60
N ARG A 414 -35.81 35.69 -17.87
CA ARG A 414 -36.55 36.81 -18.47
C ARG A 414 -38.05 36.56 -18.30
N ARG A 415 -38.76 37.64 -17.93
CA ARG A 415 -40.20 37.75 -17.79
C ARG A 415 -40.96 37.05 -18.93
N LEU A 416 -41.78 36.07 -18.57
CA LEU A 416 -42.95 35.66 -19.36
C LEU A 416 -44.22 36.12 -18.61
N PRO A 417 -45.25 36.64 -19.31
CA PRO A 417 -46.43 37.18 -18.64
C PRO A 417 -47.32 36.07 -18.10
N ALA A 418 -47.92 36.34 -16.93
CA ALA A 418 -48.83 35.46 -16.24
C ALA A 418 -50.10 35.18 -17.05
N ARG A 419 -50.40 33.90 -17.30
CA ARG A 419 -51.77 33.36 -17.44
C ARG A 419 -51.74 31.83 -17.37
N GLN A 420 -52.79 31.28 -16.72
CA GLN A 420 -53.08 29.88 -16.43
C GLN A 420 -52.35 29.25 -15.23
N ARG A 421 -52.93 29.42 -14.04
CA ARG A 421 -52.73 28.51 -12.90
C ARG A 421 -53.84 27.45 -12.93
N ALA A 422 -53.51 26.21 -13.27
CA ALA A 422 -54.30 25.06 -12.86
C ALA A 422 -53.99 24.77 -11.37
N ARG A 423 -55.03 24.66 -10.55
CA ARG A 423 -54.90 24.23 -9.15
C ARG A 423 -54.82 22.69 -9.13
N VAL A 424 -53.69 22.14 -8.68
CA VAL A 424 -53.61 20.73 -8.28
C VAL A 424 -53.60 20.69 -6.76
N ARG A 425 -54.65 20.06 -6.20
CA ARG A 425 -54.84 19.79 -4.77
C ARG A 425 -54.33 18.37 -4.52
N VAL A 426 -53.41 18.19 -3.59
CA VAL A 426 -52.99 16.85 -3.13
C VAL A 426 -53.68 16.60 -1.79
N GLU A 427 -54.65 15.69 -1.79
CA GLU A 427 -55.26 15.13 -0.59
C GLU A 427 -54.48 13.89 -0.15
N ARG A 428 -54.23 13.78 1.16
CA ARG A 428 -53.53 12.64 1.77
C ARG A 428 -54.58 11.74 2.43
N GLU A 429 -54.84 10.57 1.84
CA GLU A 429 -55.67 9.54 2.47
C GLU A 429 -54.99 8.97 3.72
N ARG A 430 -55.76 8.89 4.81
CA ARG A 430 -55.39 8.20 6.05
C ARG A 430 -55.96 6.79 5.99
N GLY A 431 -55.08 5.79 5.86
CA GLY A 431 -55.42 4.38 6.08
C GLY A 431 -55.34 4.01 7.56
N TYR A 432 -56.47 3.57 8.11
CA TYR A 432 -56.62 2.91 9.41
C TYR A 432 -55.97 1.52 9.40
N LEU A 433 -55.37 1.10 10.52
CA LEU A 433 -55.35 -0.30 10.95
C LEU A 433 -55.43 -0.37 12.47
N ALA A 434 -56.41 -1.12 12.95
CA ALA A 434 -56.64 -1.40 14.36
C ALA A 434 -56.23 -2.85 14.70
N GLY A 435 -55.59 -3.01 15.87
CA GLY A 435 -55.84 -4.16 16.75
C GLY A 435 -54.81 -5.29 16.79
N ALA A 436 -53.99 -5.33 17.85
CA ALA A 436 -53.95 -6.45 18.80
C ALA A 436 -53.01 -6.13 19.99
N ARG A 437 -53.48 -6.42 21.22
CA ARG A 437 -52.81 -6.24 22.52
C ARG A 437 -52.08 -7.52 22.96
N ARG A 438 -50.97 -7.37 23.70
CA ARG A 438 -50.61 -8.00 25.01
C ARG A 438 -49.12 -7.72 25.30
N ARG A 439 -48.78 -6.82 26.23
CA ARG A 439 -48.45 -6.98 27.69
C ARG A 439 -47.17 -7.79 28.00
N HIS A 440 -46.16 -7.06 28.52
CA HIS A 440 -45.20 -7.31 29.63
C HIS A 440 -43.99 -6.36 29.37
N GLY A 441 -43.36 -5.60 30.26
CA GLY A 441 -43.48 -5.30 31.70
C GLY A 441 -42.13 -4.73 32.19
N VAL A 442 -42.08 -3.42 32.52
CA VAL A 442 -41.27 -2.78 33.61
C VAL A 442 -39.72 -2.65 33.40
N PRO A 443 -38.98 -1.66 33.99
CA PRO A 443 -39.27 -0.25 34.34
C PRO A 443 -38.26 0.80 33.78
N ARG A 444 -38.69 2.07 33.83
CA ARG A 444 -37.89 3.30 33.77
C ARG A 444 -37.05 3.52 35.03
N LEU A 445 -35.84 4.07 34.85
CA LEU A 445 -35.03 4.71 35.90
C LEU A 445 -35.01 6.23 35.68
N LEU A 446 -35.45 6.96 36.70
CA LEU A 446 -35.35 8.42 36.87
C LEU A 446 -34.00 8.78 37.50
N ARG A 447 -33.34 9.83 37.00
CA ARG A 447 -32.44 10.74 37.75
C ARG A 447 -32.57 12.13 37.12
N LEU A 448 -33.24 13.09 37.78
CA LEU A 448 -32.72 14.03 38.78
C LEU A 448 -31.59 14.93 38.27
N SER A 449 -32.01 16.13 37.90
CA SER A 449 -31.30 17.41 37.84
C SER A 449 -30.80 17.84 39.22
N ASP A 450 -29.57 18.35 39.34
CA ASP A 450 -29.32 19.76 39.67
C ASP A 450 -27.82 20.13 39.69
N GLN A 451 -27.55 21.37 39.29
CA GLN A 451 -26.50 22.31 39.75
C GLN A 451 -24.99 22.18 39.41
N ARG A 452 -24.48 23.35 38.96
CA ARG A 452 -23.10 23.94 38.97
C ARG A 452 -22.23 23.64 37.74
N ASP A 453 -21.56 24.58 37.06
CA ASP A 453 -21.22 25.99 37.35
C ASP A 453 -21.11 26.86 36.08
N ASP A 454 -21.48 28.13 36.25
CA ASP A 454 -21.33 29.28 35.35
C ASP A 454 -19.91 29.86 35.49
N TRP A 455 -19.10 29.86 34.42
CA TRP A 455 -17.95 30.77 34.32
C TRP A 455 -17.71 31.20 32.86
N VAL A 456 -17.64 32.52 32.67
CA VAL A 456 -17.24 33.25 31.44
C VAL A 456 -18.27 33.40 30.32
N ARG A 457 -19.40 34.05 30.65
CA ARG A 457 -20.00 35.07 29.76
C ARG A 457 -19.80 36.45 30.37
N ARG A 458 -18.78 37.16 29.89
CA ARG A 458 -18.55 38.63 29.92
C ARG A 458 -17.14 38.80 29.38
N GLN A 459 -16.93 39.19 28.12
CA GLN A 459 -16.86 40.60 27.74
C GLN A 459 -16.91 40.70 26.19
N ARG A 460 -17.92 41.39 25.67
CA ARG A 460 -17.89 42.05 24.36
C ARG A 460 -18.38 43.48 24.57
N ARG A 461 -17.85 44.39 23.74
CA ARG A 461 -18.20 45.82 23.49
C ARG A 461 -17.26 46.78 24.24
N ARG A 462 -16.55 47.73 23.62
CA ARG A 462 -16.84 48.58 22.44
C ARG A 462 -15.57 49.32 21.95
N HIS A 463 -15.50 49.55 20.62
CA HIS A 463 -15.06 50.79 19.88
C HIS A 463 -14.48 50.35 18.51
N GLN A 464 -15.16 50.55 17.35
CA GLN A 464 -15.28 51.78 16.52
C GLN A 464 -13.90 52.38 16.17
N GLN A 465 -13.50 52.74 14.94
CA GLN A 465 -14.02 52.80 13.56
C GLN A 465 -12.81 53.16 12.66
N ARG A 466 -12.91 52.87 11.34
CA ARG A 466 -12.34 53.58 10.14
C ARG A 466 -11.41 52.78 9.20
N PRO A 467 -11.44 53.09 7.87
CA PRO A 467 -11.29 52.13 6.75
C PRO A 467 -9.99 52.29 5.95
N PRO A 468 -9.67 51.41 4.97
CA PRO A 468 -8.57 51.67 4.04
C PRO A 468 -9.03 52.48 2.80
N ARG A 469 -8.21 53.47 2.43
CA ARG A 469 -8.33 54.32 1.22
C ARG A 469 -7.88 53.58 -0.05
N ALA A 470 -8.45 53.98 -1.17
CA ALA A 470 -8.19 53.50 -2.52
C ALA A 470 -7.05 54.23 -3.25
N ARG A 471 -6.41 53.49 -4.18
CA ARG A 471 -5.85 53.83 -5.52
C ARG A 471 -4.96 55.06 -5.73
N ARG A 472 -3.81 54.81 -6.39
CA ARG A 472 -3.23 55.52 -7.58
C ARG A 472 -2.08 54.63 -8.12
N SER A 473 -2.23 53.96 -9.28
CA SER A 473 -2.02 54.38 -10.68
C SER A 473 -0.54 54.31 -11.15
N ARG A 474 -0.29 53.47 -12.18
CA ARG A 474 0.94 53.34 -13.01
C ARG A 474 1.20 54.61 -13.87
N PRO A 475 2.31 54.71 -14.64
CA PRO A 475 2.52 54.04 -15.97
C PRO A 475 3.94 53.40 -16.10
N ASP A 476 4.19 52.27 -16.78
CA ASP A 476 4.17 51.90 -18.22
C ASP A 476 5.27 52.56 -19.11
N ALA A 477 6.18 51.72 -19.64
CA ALA A 477 6.83 51.70 -20.99
C ALA A 477 8.08 50.76 -20.91
N ALA A 478 8.25 49.63 -21.59
CA ALA A 478 8.07 49.21 -23.00
C ALA A 478 9.18 49.68 -23.96
N ASP A 479 10.03 48.74 -24.42
CA ASP A 479 10.53 48.48 -25.80
C ASP A 479 11.85 47.67 -25.76
N ARG A 480 11.93 46.44 -26.30
CA ARG A 480 11.97 45.92 -27.69
C ARG A 480 13.40 45.72 -28.22
N LEU A 481 13.70 44.50 -28.69
CA LEU A 481 14.45 44.10 -29.90
C LEU A 481 14.71 42.57 -29.79
N GLU A 482 14.01 41.66 -30.47
CA GLU A 482 14.02 41.27 -31.89
C GLU A 482 15.37 40.74 -32.46
N ASP A 483 15.34 39.42 -32.73
CA ASP A 483 15.77 38.68 -33.93
C ASP A 483 17.25 38.44 -34.32
N ARG A 484 17.41 37.27 -34.98
CA ARG A 484 18.56 36.67 -35.73
C ARG A 484 19.43 35.68 -34.94
N LEU A 485 19.69 34.43 -35.36
CA LEU A 485 19.64 33.75 -36.67
C LEU A 485 19.58 32.22 -36.51
N ALA A 486 18.88 31.58 -37.43
CA ALA A 486 19.03 30.17 -37.79
C ALA A 486 20.35 29.92 -38.53
N GLY A 487 20.89 28.68 -38.45
CA GLY A 487 21.91 28.26 -39.42
C GLY A 487 22.77 27.04 -39.06
N ASN A 488 22.21 25.85 -39.28
CA ASN A 488 22.78 24.77 -40.10
C ASN A 488 23.89 23.83 -39.55
N GLY A 489 23.73 22.54 -39.87
CA GLY A 489 24.80 21.55 -39.88
C GLY A 489 24.34 20.10 -39.67
N GLY A 490 23.87 19.44 -40.73
CA GLY A 490 23.72 17.99 -40.75
C GLY A 490 25.01 17.27 -41.17
N ALA A 491 25.26 16.12 -40.55
CA ALA A 491 25.91 14.92 -41.08
C ALA A 491 25.69 13.80 -40.06
#